data_AF-A0A195FYC4-F1
#
_entry.id   AF-A0A195FYC4-F1
#
_cell.length_a   1.000
_cell.length_b   1.000
_cell.length_c   1.000
_cell.angle_alpha   90.00
_cell.angle_beta   90.00
_cell.angle_gamma   90.00
#
_symmetry.space_group_name_H-M   'P 1'
#
loop_
_entity.id
_entity.type
_entity.pdbx_description
1 polymer ?
#
loop_
_entity_poly.entity_id
_entity_poly.type
_entity_poly.pdbx_seq_one_letter_code
_entity_poly.pdbx_strand_id
1 'polypeptide(L)'
;MSEHLILSATENKLNELNKKIVEIKKKIQLSEGQRKANFEEYDAKKHENAQKISALKKKVKELYVKYAGAKNNKEAMEHAALLSRDSIACVNKGNLEEIITAASENNVRLRKKLDLVKYEKEKHERTLNILQTESKVLAHKRVHCVFKKKMENPMKKKIETLEVQLEHIRMMQIKANIARMKYRSVCSELKEKSGVKEEAIELKDSTQETLVKEEIEETNSSKKRDSIIKEYRQRVAERRMELERLERMIFHTRPRDDFETRGKSRVQIQEDMIKDELARLEEAFAKLQNATGVSRSEEVLNRFLGQKATKESLQKMRTATEQEKMVLEKSRQELNAEIEMRKFSETKNAEQNAEVVAKLNLQINEQRSRRERAENASRRIRELLNEVTGILYKLCEKFQHVTDTPLLENIKMDDTLAIIELLSNKVKYGMDVLNASDKYLETMDETLLDKLETLSIATTSVEGRTMRVNSGGPLFPRFLSCATPAALLSEDEDEVPSRNALKRQAQLLVDTKSRRKGFAFRR
;
A
#
# COMPACT_ATOMS: atom_id res chain seq x y z
N MET A 1 39.41 6.67 -38.74
CA MET A 1 38.72 7.19 -37.54
C MET A 1 37.19 6.95 -37.57
N SER A 2 36.53 6.84 -38.73
CA SER A 2 35.06 6.66 -38.79
C SER A 2 34.54 5.22 -38.57
N GLU A 3 35.31 4.19 -38.95
CA GLU A 3 34.83 2.79 -38.88
C GLU A 3 34.72 2.24 -37.45
N HIS A 4 35.60 2.70 -36.56
CA HIS A 4 35.64 2.23 -35.16
C HIS A 4 34.42 2.73 -34.34
N LEU A 5 33.85 3.88 -34.73
CA LEU A 5 32.63 4.44 -34.13
C LEU A 5 31.36 3.70 -34.58
N ILE A 6 31.34 3.19 -35.81
CA ILE A 6 30.21 2.42 -36.35
C ILE A 6 30.14 1.04 -35.69
N LEU A 7 31.29 0.36 -35.51
CA LEU A 7 31.37 -0.94 -34.84
C LEU A 7 30.88 -0.87 -33.38
N SER A 8 31.31 0.14 -32.62
CA SER A 8 30.86 0.35 -31.24
C SER A 8 29.35 0.62 -31.15
N ALA A 9 28.79 1.39 -32.10
CA ALA A 9 27.35 1.64 -32.14
C ALA A 9 26.54 0.37 -32.45
N THR A 10 27.05 -0.53 -33.31
CA THR A 10 26.41 -1.81 -33.61
C THR A 10 26.48 -2.79 -32.44
N GLU A 11 27.59 -2.81 -31.71
CA GLU A 11 27.79 -3.66 -30.53
C GLU A 11 26.88 -3.23 -29.37
N ASN A 12 26.71 -1.92 -29.16
CA ASN A 12 25.77 -1.38 -28.18
C ASN A 12 24.31 -1.73 -28.53
N LYS A 13 23.93 -1.69 -29.81
CA LYS A 13 22.59 -2.13 -30.26
C LYS A 13 22.38 -3.63 -30.04
N LEU A 14 23.40 -4.45 -30.29
CA LEU A 14 23.34 -5.90 -30.06
C LEU A 14 23.19 -6.24 -28.57
N ASN A 15 23.92 -5.53 -27.70
CA ASN A 15 23.82 -5.67 -26.25
C ASN A 15 22.42 -5.28 -25.74
N GLU A 16 21.84 -4.22 -26.28
CA GLU A 16 20.48 -3.81 -25.93
C GLU A 16 19.43 -4.82 -26.40
N LEU A 17 19.63 -5.40 -27.58
CA LEU A 17 18.76 -6.46 -28.13
C LEU A 17 18.86 -7.73 -27.28
N ASN A 18 20.05 -8.11 -26.84
CA ASN A 18 20.26 -9.25 -25.93
C ASN A 18 19.59 -9.03 -24.57
N LYS A 19 19.65 -7.81 -24.01
CA LYS A 19 18.91 -7.46 -22.79
C LYS A 19 17.40 -7.64 -22.98
N LYS A 20 16.85 -7.15 -24.10
CA LYS A 20 15.42 -7.31 -24.43
C LYS A 20 15.03 -8.79 -24.59
N ILE A 21 15.87 -9.60 -25.23
CA ILE A 21 15.64 -11.05 -25.36
C ILE A 21 15.59 -11.72 -23.98
N VAL A 22 16.52 -11.39 -23.09
CA VAL A 22 16.54 -11.95 -21.73
C VAL A 22 15.30 -11.52 -20.94
N GLU A 23 14.86 -10.26 -21.08
CA GLU A 23 13.66 -9.77 -20.44
C GLU A 23 12.39 -10.49 -20.95
N ILE A 24 12.28 -10.69 -22.26
CA ILE A 24 11.18 -11.44 -22.87
C ILE A 24 11.19 -12.90 -22.39
N LYS A 25 12.36 -13.55 -22.32
CA LYS A 25 12.47 -14.92 -21.78
C LYS A 25 12.00 -15.00 -20.33
N LYS A 26 12.37 -14.03 -19.48
CA LYS A 26 11.87 -13.95 -18.09
C LYS A 26 10.35 -13.78 -18.05
N LYS A 27 9.77 -12.93 -18.90
CA LYS A 27 8.31 -12.74 -19.00
C LYS A 27 7.59 -14.01 -19.44
N ILE A 28 8.13 -14.75 -20.41
CA ILE A 28 7.58 -16.04 -20.85
C ILE A 28 7.61 -17.05 -19.71
N GLN A 29 8.75 -17.18 -19.01
CA GLN A 29 8.88 -18.12 -17.89
C GLN A 29 7.92 -17.81 -16.73
N LEU A 30 7.73 -16.53 -16.41
CA LEU A 30 6.74 -16.11 -15.41
C LEU A 30 5.31 -16.40 -15.85
N SER A 31 4.98 -16.15 -17.12
CA SER A 31 3.67 -16.46 -17.69
C SER A 31 3.37 -17.96 -17.71
N GLU A 32 4.37 -18.79 -17.99
CA GLU A 32 4.27 -20.25 -17.89
C GLU A 32 4.08 -20.71 -16.44
N GLY A 33 4.84 -20.13 -15.50
CA GLY A 33 4.66 -20.39 -14.07
C GLY A 33 3.25 -20.05 -13.57
N GLN A 34 2.71 -18.90 -13.96
CA GLN A 34 1.35 -18.49 -13.63
C GLN A 34 0.30 -19.41 -14.26
N ARG A 35 0.45 -19.80 -15.53
CA ARG A 35 -0.46 -20.75 -16.19
C ARG A 35 -0.46 -22.11 -15.48
N LYS A 36 0.71 -22.59 -15.06
CA LYS A 36 0.84 -23.85 -14.30
C LYS A 36 0.17 -23.76 -12.93
N ALA A 37 0.41 -22.70 -12.17
CA ALA A 37 -0.21 -22.48 -10.86
C ALA A 37 -1.75 -22.39 -10.96
N ASN A 38 -2.27 -21.66 -11.95
CA ASN A 38 -3.71 -21.55 -12.17
C ASN A 38 -4.35 -22.89 -12.56
N PHE A 39 -3.64 -23.71 -13.35
CA PHE A 39 -4.10 -25.05 -13.71
C PHE A 39 -4.16 -25.97 -12.47
N GLU A 40 -3.12 -25.95 -11.64
CA GLU A 40 -3.06 -26.73 -10.40
C GLU A 40 -4.16 -26.31 -9.41
N GLU A 41 -4.43 -25.00 -9.25
CA GLU A 41 -5.53 -24.50 -8.42
C GLU A 41 -6.89 -24.95 -8.94
N TYR A 42 -7.10 -24.89 -10.26
CA TYR A 42 -8.34 -25.33 -10.89
C TYR A 42 -8.58 -26.83 -10.68
N ASP A 43 -7.55 -27.66 -10.84
CA ASP A 43 -7.65 -29.10 -10.68
C ASP A 43 -7.89 -29.49 -9.21
N ALA A 44 -7.22 -28.83 -8.26
CA ALA A 44 -7.50 -28.97 -6.84
C ALA A 44 -8.95 -28.64 -6.49
N LYS A 45 -9.48 -27.54 -7.02
CA LYS A 45 -10.87 -27.12 -6.80
C LYS A 45 -11.89 -28.07 -7.43
N LYS A 46 -11.55 -28.64 -8.58
CA LYS A 46 -12.35 -29.70 -9.23
C LYS A 46 -12.42 -30.95 -8.34
N HIS A 47 -11.30 -31.37 -7.75
CA HIS A 47 -11.28 -32.48 -6.80
C HIS A 47 -12.09 -32.20 -5.53
N GLU A 48 -11.97 -31.00 -4.95
CA GLU A 48 -12.76 -30.59 -3.78
C GLU A 48 -14.27 -30.61 -4.07
N ASN A 49 -14.68 -30.11 -5.24
CA ASN A 49 -16.08 -30.11 -5.66
C ASN A 49 -16.61 -31.53 -5.87
N ALA A 50 -15.81 -32.43 -6.46
CA ALA A 50 -16.17 -33.83 -6.62
C ALA A 50 -16.39 -34.51 -5.25
N GLN A 51 -15.54 -34.22 -4.26
CA GLN A 51 -15.70 -34.72 -2.90
C GLN A 51 -16.97 -34.17 -2.23
N LYS A 52 -17.28 -32.87 -2.37
CA LYS A 52 -18.52 -32.26 -1.85
C LYS A 52 -19.77 -32.91 -2.45
N ILE A 53 -19.78 -33.16 -3.75
CA ILE A 53 -20.90 -33.84 -4.42
C ILE A 53 -21.08 -35.26 -3.86
N SER A 54 -19.99 -36.00 -3.65
CA SER A 54 -20.06 -37.34 -3.04
C SER A 54 -20.63 -37.31 -1.62
N ALA A 55 -20.16 -36.36 -0.79
CA ALA A 55 -20.65 -36.18 0.57
C ALA A 55 -22.14 -35.81 0.61
N LEU A 56 -22.60 -34.92 -0.28
CA LEU A 56 -24.01 -34.56 -0.40
C LEU A 56 -24.88 -35.74 -0.83
N LYS A 57 -24.42 -36.55 -1.80
CA LYS A 57 -25.12 -37.78 -2.21
C LYS A 57 -25.26 -38.76 -1.04
N LYS A 58 -24.22 -38.93 -0.22
CA LYS A 58 -24.28 -39.77 0.99
C LYS A 58 -25.32 -39.26 1.98
N LYS A 59 -25.34 -37.95 2.23
CA LYS A 59 -26.30 -37.31 3.16
C LYS A 59 -27.75 -37.43 2.70
N VAL A 60 -28.00 -37.31 1.40
CA VAL A 60 -29.33 -37.55 0.81
C VAL A 60 -29.77 -39.00 1.03
N LYS A 61 -28.88 -39.98 0.83
CA LYS A 61 -29.17 -41.39 1.08
C LYS A 61 -29.51 -41.65 2.56
N GLU A 62 -28.75 -41.06 3.49
CA GLU A 62 -29.02 -41.17 4.94
C GLU A 62 -30.37 -40.58 5.33
N LEU A 63 -30.73 -39.42 4.79
CA LEU A 63 -32.03 -38.79 5.04
C LEU A 63 -33.19 -39.63 4.49
N TYR A 64 -33.02 -40.25 3.33
CA TYR A 64 -34.04 -41.12 2.74
C TYR A 64 -34.30 -42.36 3.63
N VAL A 65 -33.25 -42.98 4.16
CA VAL A 65 -33.37 -44.11 5.10
C VAL A 65 -34.10 -43.70 6.39
N LYS A 66 -33.75 -42.54 6.96
CA LYS A 66 -34.45 -42.01 8.16
C LYS A 66 -35.93 -41.74 7.90
N TYR A 67 -36.26 -41.19 6.74
CA TYR A 67 -37.64 -40.95 6.35
C TYR A 67 -38.45 -42.25 6.21
N ALA A 68 -37.89 -43.27 5.55
CA ALA A 68 -38.52 -44.58 5.41
C ALA A 68 -38.77 -45.25 6.78
N GLY A 69 -37.82 -45.18 7.71
CA GLY A 69 -37.97 -45.72 9.06
C GLY A 69 -39.08 -45.03 9.88
N ALA A 70 -39.22 -43.71 9.75
CA ALA A 70 -40.27 -42.96 10.44
C ALA A 70 -41.68 -43.27 9.92
N LYS A 71 -41.82 -43.57 8.62
CA LYS A 71 -43.10 -43.93 8.01
C LYS A 71 -43.63 -45.26 8.56
N ASN A 72 -42.78 -46.28 8.63
CA ASN A 72 -43.18 -47.62 9.07
C ASN A 72 -43.60 -47.67 10.55
N ASN A 73 -43.02 -46.81 11.40
CA ASN A 73 -43.38 -46.75 12.82
C ASN A 73 -44.77 -46.14 13.07
N LYS A 74 -45.25 -45.27 12.18
CA LYS A 74 -46.58 -44.65 12.31
C LYS A 74 -47.69 -45.67 12.03
N GLU A 75 -47.50 -46.53 11.02
CA GLU A 75 -48.41 -47.62 10.67
C GLU A 75 -48.49 -48.68 11.77
N ALA A 76 -47.37 -48.97 12.47
CA ALA A 76 -47.36 -49.90 13.61
C ALA A 76 -48.13 -49.38 14.84
N MET A 77 -48.14 -48.06 15.06
CA MET A 77 -48.85 -47.43 16.18
C MET A 77 -50.38 -47.44 15.98
N GLU A 78 -50.85 -47.32 14.74
CA GLU A 78 -52.27 -47.39 14.39
C GLU A 78 -52.83 -48.81 14.55
N HIS A 79 -52.05 -49.85 14.23
CA HIS A 79 -52.44 -51.25 14.46
C HIS A 79 -52.58 -51.63 15.94
N ALA A 80 -51.75 -51.07 16.82
CA ALA A 80 -51.81 -51.34 18.27
C ALA A 80 -53.05 -50.71 18.94
N ALA A 81 -53.54 -49.57 18.41
CA ALA A 81 -54.72 -48.89 18.95
C ALA A 81 -56.02 -49.67 18.69
N LEU A 82 -56.10 -50.44 17.61
CA LEU A 82 -57.28 -51.24 17.26
C LEU A 82 -57.46 -52.47 18.16
N LEU A 83 -56.37 -53.14 18.54
CA LEU A 83 -56.41 -54.34 19.40
C LEU A 83 -56.85 -54.03 20.86
N SER A 84 -56.74 -52.78 21.31
CA SER A 84 -57.12 -52.37 22.66
C SER A 84 -58.65 -52.29 22.86
N ARG A 85 -59.45 -52.28 21.79
CA ARG A 85 -60.90 -52.02 21.86
C ARG A 85 -61.74 -53.29 22.12
N ASP A 86 -61.18 -54.48 21.90
CA ASP A 86 -61.91 -55.75 21.97
C ASP A 86 -61.92 -56.40 23.37
N SER A 87 -61.38 -55.72 24.40
CA SER A 87 -61.09 -56.35 25.70
C SER A 87 -62.17 -56.16 26.80
N ILE A 88 -63.37 -55.67 26.49
CA ILE A 88 -64.42 -55.33 27.50
C ILE A 88 -65.57 -56.36 27.54
N ALA A 89 -65.28 -57.65 27.38
CA ALA A 89 -66.31 -58.69 27.46
C ALA A 89 -65.85 -59.88 28.32
N CYS A 90 -65.98 -59.78 29.65
CA CYS A 90 -66.25 -60.94 30.52
C CYS A 90 -66.58 -60.46 31.95
N VAL A 91 -67.86 -60.46 32.32
CA VAL A 91 -68.29 -60.40 33.72
C VAL A 91 -68.97 -61.74 34.00
N ASN A 92 -68.21 -62.70 34.54
CA ASN A 92 -68.76 -63.93 35.09
C ASN A 92 -68.94 -63.77 36.60
N LYS A 93 -70.07 -64.28 37.11
CA LYS A 93 -70.48 -64.28 38.51
C LYS A 93 -69.46 -65.05 39.37
N GLY A 94 -68.49 -64.35 39.93
CA GLY A 94 -67.57 -64.85 40.95
C GLY A 94 -68.09 -64.62 42.37
N ASN A 95 -67.60 -65.40 43.32
CA ASN A 95 -67.94 -65.30 44.73
C ASN A 95 -67.59 -63.89 45.26
N LEU A 96 -68.41 -63.30 46.15
CA LEU A 96 -68.25 -61.89 46.58
C LEU A 96 -66.84 -61.62 47.14
N GLU A 97 -66.27 -62.60 47.85
CA GLU A 97 -64.93 -62.53 48.43
C GLU A 97 -63.81 -62.50 47.37
N GLU A 98 -63.99 -63.19 46.25
CA GLU A 98 -63.05 -63.18 45.11
C GLU A 98 -63.09 -61.83 44.38
N ILE A 99 -64.28 -61.22 44.29
CA ILE A 99 -64.44 -59.88 43.71
C ILE A 99 -63.76 -58.82 44.60
N ILE A 100 -63.90 -58.93 45.92
CA ILE A 100 -63.28 -58.00 46.88
C ILE A 100 -61.75 -58.12 46.86
N THR A 101 -61.22 -59.35 46.84
CA THR A 101 -59.78 -59.60 46.75
C THR A 101 -59.22 -59.12 45.41
N ALA A 102 -59.86 -59.43 44.28
CA ALA A 102 -59.45 -58.93 42.96
C ALA A 102 -59.54 -57.39 42.85
N ALA A 103 -60.56 -56.76 43.44
CA ALA A 103 -60.68 -55.30 43.50
C ALA A 103 -59.56 -54.69 44.37
N SER A 104 -59.20 -55.32 45.48
CA SER A 104 -58.13 -54.91 46.38
C SER A 104 -56.76 -55.01 45.70
N GLU A 105 -56.48 -56.12 45.01
CA GLU A 105 -55.27 -56.31 44.20
C GLU A 105 -55.18 -55.30 43.06
N ASN A 106 -56.28 -55.02 42.37
CA ASN A 106 -56.34 -53.97 41.36
C ASN A 106 -56.09 -52.58 41.95
N ASN A 107 -56.59 -52.29 43.15
CA ASN A 107 -56.33 -51.03 43.84
C ASN A 107 -54.82 -50.88 44.14
N VAL A 108 -54.17 -51.93 44.64
CA VAL A 108 -52.72 -51.96 44.85
C VAL A 108 -51.96 -51.76 43.54
N ARG A 109 -52.38 -52.42 42.45
CA ARG A 109 -51.77 -52.25 41.13
C ARG A 109 -51.91 -50.81 40.61
N LEU A 110 -53.08 -50.20 40.78
CA LEU A 110 -53.35 -48.83 40.37
C LEU A 110 -52.56 -47.82 41.21
N ARG A 111 -52.39 -48.04 42.52
CA ARG A 111 -51.52 -47.21 43.37
C ARG A 111 -50.07 -47.26 42.90
N LYS A 112 -49.53 -48.45 42.64
CA LYS A 112 -48.17 -48.60 42.09
C LYS A 112 -48.00 -47.89 40.74
N LYS A 113 -49.00 -47.98 39.86
CA LYS A 113 -49.01 -47.23 38.59
C LYS A 113 -49.07 -45.71 38.81
N LEU A 114 -49.89 -45.25 39.76
CA LEU A 114 -50.00 -43.83 40.09
C LEU A 114 -48.67 -43.29 40.63
N ASP A 115 -47.98 -44.03 41.50
CA ASP A 115 -46.68 -43.65 42.04
C ASP A 115 -45.60 -43.59 40.95
N LEU A 116 -45.62 -44.53 40.01
CA LEU A 116 -44.73 -44.50 38.85
C LEU A 116 -44.99 -43.27 37.95
N VAL A 117 -46.26 -42.95 37.68
CA VAL A 117 -46.63 -41.76 36.89
C VAL A 117 -46.23 -40.47 37.61
N LYS A 118 -46.41 -40.40 38.94
CA LYS A 118 -45.95 -39.27 39.75
C LYS A 118 -44.44 -39.09 39.64
N TYR A 119 -43.68 -40.18 39.76
CA TYR A 119 -42.23 -40.15 39.62
C TYR A 119 -41.78 -39.65 38.24
N GLU A 120 -42.38 -40.17 37.16
CA GLU A 120 -42.04 -39.71 35.79
C GLU A 120 -42.42 -38.25 35.56
N LYS A 121 -43.59 -37.81 36.07
CA LYS A 121 -43.99 -36.40 36.02
C LYS A 121 -42.93 -35.52 36.70
N GLU A 122 -42.52 -35.87 37.92
CA GLU A 122 -41.57 -35.09 38.70
C GLU A 122 -40.18 -35.05 38.02
N LYS A 123 -39.75 -36.17 37.42
CA LYS A 123 -38.54 -36.24 36.61
C LYS A 123 -38.59 -35.34 35.37
N HIS A 124 -39.72 -35.33 34.65
CA HIS A 124 -39.93 -34.43 33.52
C HIS A 124 -39.94 -32.96 33.95
N GLU A 125 -40.57 -32.64 35.08
CA GLU A 125 -40.63 -31.30 35.63
C GLU A 125 -39.25 -30.78 36.02
N ARG A 126 -38.42 -31.61 36.66
CA ARG A 126 -37.00 -31.28 36.92
C ARG A 126 -36.22 -31.01 35.64
N THR A 127 -36.42 -31.84 34.61
CA THR A 127 -35.75 -31.69 33.31
C THR A 127 -36.17 -30.38 32.62
N LEU A 128 -37.47 -30.05 32.67
CA LEU A 128 -38.01 -28.81 32.12
C LEU A 128 -37.40 -27.58 32.81
N ASN A 129 -37.29 -27.61 34.14
CA ASN A 129 -36.68 -26.52 34.91
C ASN A 129 -35.20 -26.32 34.55
N ILE A 130 -34.44 -27.40 34.37
CA ILE A 130 -33.05 -27.33 33.90
C ILE A 130 -32.98 -26.67 32.52
N LEU A 131 -33.77 -27.14 31.55
CA LEU A 131 -33.78 -26.57 30.20
C LEU A 131 -34.21 -25.09 30.19
N GLN A 132 -35.16 -24.72 31.04
CA GLN A 132 -35.62 -23.34 31.15
C GLN A 132 -34.52 -22.42 31.72
N THR A 133 -33.76 -22.89 32.71
CA THR A 133 -32.62 -22.14 33.26
C THR A 133 -31.49 -22.00 32.24
N GLU A 134 -31.14 -23.07 31.52
CA GLU A 134 -30.15 -23.02 30.43
C GLU A 134 -30.56 -22.05 29.32
N SER A 135 -31.83 -22.07 28.91
CA SER A 135 -32.37 -21.15 27.90
C SER A 135 -32.24 -19.69 28.33
N LYS A 136 -32.56 -19.38 29.60
CA LYS A 136 -32.38 -18.03 30.17
C LYS A 136 -30.91 -17.59 30.15
N VAL A 137 -29.99 -18.47 30.52
CA VAL A 137 -28.54 -18.20 30.50
C VAL A 137 -28.04 -17.96 29.07
N LEU A 138 -28.49 -18.77 28.11
CA LEU A 138 -28.12 -18.62 26.70
C LEU A 138 -28.66 -17.31 26.12
N ALA A 139 -29.89 -16.93 26.45
CA ALA A 139 -30.48 -15.65 26.05
C ALA A 139 -29.64 -14.47 26.59
N HIS A 140 -29.28 -14.50 27.88
CA HIS A 140 -28.41 -13.48 28.48
C HIS A 140 -27.04 -13.39 27.82
N LYS A 141 -26.38 -14.53 27.57
CA LYS A 141 -25.09 -14.58 26.86
C LYS A 141 -25.18 -14.01 25.44
N ARG A 142 -26.28 -14.26 24.73
CA ARG A 142 -26.48 -13.76 23.37
C ARG A 142 -26.65 -12.24 23.35
N VAL A 143 -27.45 -11.68 24.26
CA VAL A 143 -27.60 -10.22 24.41
C VAL A 143 -26.26 -9.57 24.77
N HIS A 144 -25.53 -10.14 25.72
CA HIS A 144 -24.23 -9.62 26.13
C HIS A 144 -23.19 -9.66 24.99
N CYS A 145 -23.15 -10.74 24.19
CA CYS A 145 -22.26 -10.86 23.04
C CYS A 145 -22.56 -9.82 21.96
N VAL A 146 -23.85 -9.54 21.69
CA VAL A 146 -24.26 -8.50 20.73
C VAL A 146 -23.90 -7.11 21.23
N PHE A 147 -24.10 -6.83 22.52
CA PHE A 147 -23.74 -5.55 23.12
C PHE A 147 -22.22 -5.30 23.09
N LYS A 148 -21.42 -6.31 23.46
CA LYS A 148 -19.96 -6.25 23.40
C LYS A 148 -19.45 -5.98 21.98
N LYS A 149 -19.98 -6.67 20.97
CA LYS A 149 -19.63 -6.42 19.55
C LYS A 149 -20.02 -5.01 19.07
N LYS A 150 -21.15 -4.47 19.56
CA LYS A 150 -21.59 -3.10 19.24
C LYS A 150 -20.69 -2.03 19.86
N MET A 151 -20.10 -2.26 21.03
CA MET A 151 -19.15 -1.33 21.68
C MET A 151 -17.71 -1.50 21.19
N GLU A 152 -17.23 -2.71 20.92
CA GLU A 152 -15.86 -2.95 20.46
C GLU A 152 -15.61 -2.35 19.07
N ASN A 153 -16.58 -2.41 18.15
CA ASN A 153 -16.44 -1.87 16.80
C ASN A 153 -16.15 -0.35 16.75
N PRO A 154 -16.90 0.54 17.42
CA PRO A 154 -16.61 1.98 17.41
C PRO A 154 -15.31 2.32 18.15
N MET A 155 -14.98 1.62 19.24
CA MET A 155 -13.69 1.83 19.92
C MET A 155 -12.52 1.42 19.03
N LYS A 156 -12.62 0.27 18.34
CA LYS A 156 -11.60 -0.18 17.41
C LYS A 156 -11.38 0.82 16.26
N LYS A 157 -12.46 1.34 15.66
CA LYS A 157 -12.35 2.41 14.65
C LYS A 157 -11.70 3.68 15.20
N LYS A 158 -12.00 4.05 16.45
CA LYS A 158 -11.40 5.23 17.09
C LYS A 158 -9.91 5.03 17.36
N ILE A 159 -9.51 3.82 17.78
CA ILE A 159 -8.09 3.45 17.93
C ILE A 159 -7.37 3.52 16.58
N GLU A 160 -7.92 2.89 15.53
CA GLU A 160 -7.34 2.94 14.17
C GLU A 160 -7.19 4.38 13.67
N THR A 161 -8.17 5.25 13.94
CA THR A 161 -8.10 6.67 13.57
C THR A 161 -7.00 7.42 14.34
N LEU A 162 -6.88 7.17 15.65
CA LEU A 162 -5.85 7.78 16.49
C LEU A 162 -4.45 7.31 16.09
N GLU A 163 -4.28 6.03 15.74
CA GLU A 163 -3.01 5.49 15.25
C GLU A 163 -2.57 6.18 13.96
N VAL A 164 -3.49 6.37 13.00
CA VAL A 164 -3.22 7.10 11.76
C VAL A 164 -2.84 8.56 12.04
N GLN A 165 -3.52 9.23 12.95
CA GLN A 165 -3.18 10.61 13.34
C GLN A 165 -1.79 10.67 14.01
N LEU A 166 -1.47 9.71 14.86
CA LEU A 166 -0.19 9.64 15.55
C LEU A 166 0.96 9.44 14.56
N GLU A 167 0.80 8.55 13.57
CA GLU A 167 1.78 8.39 12.49
C GLU A 167 1.94 9.63 11.63
N HIS A 168 0.84 10.33 11.35
CA HIS A 168 0.90 11.60 10.64
C HIS A 168 1.72 12.65 11.41
N ILE A 169 1.51 12.75 12.73
CA ILE A 169 2.27 13.65 13.60
C ILE A 169 3.75 13.26 13.64
N ARG A 170 4.08 11.96 13.74
CA ARG A 170 5.46 11.46 13.67
C ARG A 170 6.13 11.85 12.36
N MET A 171 5.45 11.66 11.23
CA MET A 171 5.95 12.06 9.91
C MET A 171 6.17 13.58 9.83
N MET A 172 5.25 14.39 10.36
CA MET A 172 5.39 15.84 10.42
C MET A 172 6.61 16.26 11.26
N GLN A 173 6.84 15.61 12.41
CA GLN A 173 8.01 15.84 13.25
C GLN A 173 9.31 15.49 12.52
N ILE A 174 9.35 14.35 11.81
CA ILE A 174 10.53 13.96 11.02
C ILE A 174 10.82 15.01 9.94
N LYS A 175 9.81 15.46 9.19
CA LYS A 175 9.97 16.51 8.18
C LYS A 175 10.48 17.82 8.79
N ALA A 176 9.92 18.23 9.93
CA ALA A 176 10.37 19.42 10.66
C ALA A 176 11.82 19.28 11.15
N ASN A 177 12.23 18.09 11.61
CA ASN A 177 13.61 17.82 12.02
C ASN A 177 14.58 17.93 10.85
N ILE A 178 14.25 17.33 9.70
CA ILE A 178 15.05 17.44 8.48
C ILE A 178 15.19 18.90 8.05
N ALA A 179 14.10 19.68 8.07
CA ALA A 179 14.14 21.10 7.74
C ALA A 179 15.03 21.88 8.71
N ARG A 180 14.93 21.62 10.03
CA ARG A 180 15.80 22.23 11.04
C ARG A 180 17.27 21.87 10.85
N MET A 181 17.59 20.61 10.51
CA MET A 181 18.96 20.19 10.25
C MET A 181 19.54 20.91 9.02
N LYS A 182 18.77 20.98 7.92
CA LYS A 182 19.16 21.72 6.71
C LYS A 182 19.42 23.19 7.01
N TYR A 183 18.52 23.83 7.75
CA TYR A 183 18.68 25.23 8.15
C TYR A 183 19.94 25.44 8.98
N ARG A 184 20.23 24.56 9.96
CA ARG A 184 21.48 24.64 10.74
C ARG A 184 22.73 24.51 9.88
N SER A 185 22.75 23.60 8.90
CA SER A 185 23.88 23.46 7.97
C SER A 185 24.14 24.76 7.22
N VAL A 186 23.09 25.34 6.64
CA VAL A 186 23.18 26.61 5.90
C VAL A 186 23.64 27.75 6.81
N CYS A 187 23.16 27.83 8.06
CA CYS A 187 23.64 28.82 9.01
C CYS A 187 25.12 28.66 9.34
N SER A 188 25.63 27.44 9.50
CA SER A 188 27.05 27.19 9.73
C SER A 188 27.90 27.61 8.54
N GLU A 189 27.50 27.24 7.32
CA GLU A 189 28.19 27.64 6.08
C GLU A 189 28.20 29.16 5.88
N LEU A 190 27.09 29.84 6.18
CA LEU A 190 27.02 31.29 6.13
C LEU A 190 27.93 31.96 7.15
N LYS A 191 28.04 31.39 8.36
CA LYS A 191 28.92 31.90 9.41
C LYS A 191 30.39 31.76 9.01
N GLU A 192 30.76 30.61 8.44
CA GLU A 192 32.11 30.38 7.92
C GLU A 192 32.46 31.37 6.80
N LYS A 193 31.57 31.52 5.81
CA LYS A 193 31.75 32.50 4.71
C LYS A 193 31.83 33.93 5.20
N SER A 194 31.06 34.28 6.24
CA SER A 194 31.15 35.60 6.87
C SER A 194 32.51 35.81 7.54
N GLY A 195 33.07 34.78 8.18
CA GLY A 195 34.42 34.84 8.76
C GLY A 195 35.49 35.06 7.68
N VAL A 196 35.46 34.27 6.60
CA VAL A 196 36.39 34.43 5.48
C VAL A 196 36.28 35.81 4.83
N LYS A 197 35.06 36.37 4.74
CA LYS A 197 34.86 37.74 4.23
C LYS A 197 35.54 38.78 5.12
N GLU A 198 35.43 38.64 6.43
CA GLU A 198 36.07 39.55 7.39
C GLU A 198 37.60 39.47 7.27
N GLU A 199 38.16 38.26 7.25
CA GLU A 199 39.60 38.04 7.07
C GLU A 199 40.11 38.65 5.75
N ALA A 200 39.34 38.53 4.67
CA ALA A 200 39.68 39.13 3.39
C ALA A 200 39.64 40.66 3.42
N ILE A 201 38.70 41.26 4.17
CA ILE A 201 38.64 42.72 4.38
C ILE A 201 39.86 43.17 5.18
N GLU A 202 40.18 42.51 6.29
CA GLU A 202 41.34 42.82 7.13
C GLU A 202 42.65 42.72 6.34
N LEU A 203 42.83 41.66 5.55
CA LEU A 203 44.02 41.49 4.71
C LEU A 203 44.12 42.59 3.64
N LYS A 204 43.00 42.95 3.00
CA LYS A 204 42.95 44.02 2.01
C LYS A 204 43.27 45.38 2.64
N ASP A 205 42.74 45.67 3.83
CA ASP A 205 43.01 46.93 4.53
C ASP A 205 44.47 46.99 5.01
N SER A 206 45.03 45.89 5.51
CA SER A 206 46.45 45.79 5.91
C SER A 206 47.41 45.95 4.73
N THR A 207 47.11 45.31 3.59
CA THR A 207 47.90 45.47 2.36
C THR A 207 47.79 46.89 1.80
N GLN A 208 46.62 47.52 1.87
CA GLN A 208 46.46 48.92 1.48
C GLN A 208 47.26 49.86 2.39
N GLU A 209 47.25 49.64 3.70
CA GLU A 209 48.01 50.44 4.67
C GLU A 209 49.53 50.33 4.43
N THR A 210 50.03 49.12 4.19
CA THR A 210 51.45 48.89 3.89
C THR A 210 51.89 49.56 2.60
N LEU A 211 51.09 49.45 1.53
CA LEU A 211 51.36 50.14 0.26
C LEU A 211 51.41 51.66 0.42
N VAL A 212 50.47 52.25 1.16
CA VAL A 212 50.47 53.70 1.43
C VAL A 212 51.73 54.12 2.22
N LYS A 213 52.16 53.33 3.19
CA LYS A 213 53.40 53.61 3.94
C LYS A 213 54.64 53.56 3.04
N GLU A 214 54.75 52.53 2.19
CA GLU A 214 55.85 52.41 1.23
C GLU A 214 55.85 53.56 0.21
N GLU A 215 54.69 53.98 -0.29
CA GLU A 215 54.56 55.13 -1.20
C GLU A 215 55.03 56.43 -0.52
N ILE A 216 54.64 56.67 0.74
CA ILE A 216 55.10 57.83 1.52
C ILE A 216 56.62 57.76 1.75
N GLU A 217 57.17 56.59 2.04
CA GLU A 217 58.60 56.42 2.26
C GLU A 217 59.41 56.68 0.99
N GLU A 218 59.00 56.13 -0.15
CA GLU A 218 59.66 56.33 -1.44
C GLU A 218 59.56 57.79 -1.89
N THR A 219 58.40 58.44 -1.73
CA THR A 219 58.27 59.86 -2.05
C THR A 219 59.15 60.74 -1.16
N ASN A 220 59.30 60.41 0.13
CA ASN A 220 60.22 61.10 1.04
C ASN A 220 61.69 60.85 0.67
N SER A 221 62.05 59.62 0.30
CA SER A 221 63.38 59.26 -0.19
C SER A 221 63.73 60.02 -1.48
N SER A 222 62.79 60.09 -2.43
CA SER A 222 62.93 60.89 -3.66
C SER A 222 63.14 62.37 -3.35
N LYS A 223 62.35 62.97 -2.46
CA LYS A 223 62.51 64.38 -2.04
C LYS A 223 63.90 64.65 -1.44
N LYS A 224 64.41 63.73 -0.61
CA LYS A 224 65.76 63.83 -0.04
C LYS A 224 66.84 63.79 -1.14
N ARG A 225 66.72 62.84 -2.07
CA ARG A 225 67.63 62.75 -3.24
C ARG A 225 67.59 64.02 -4.08
N ASP A 226 66.41 64.56 -4.37
CA ASP A 226 66.25 65.79 -5.14
C ASP A 226 66.84 67.01 -4.43
N SER A 227 66.69 67.10 -3.10
CA SER A 227 67.32 68.16 -2.30
C SER A 227 68.85 68.11 -2.40
N ILE A 228 69.43 66.91 -2.26
CA ILE A 228 70.88 66.70 -2.38
C ILE A 228 71.36 67.06 -3.79
N ILE A 229 70.63 66.64 -4.83
CA ILE A 229 70.98 66.97 -6.23
C ILE A 229 70.92 68.49 -6.45
N LYS A 230 69.90 69.18 -5.93
CA LYS A 230 69.79 70.64 -6.01
C LYS A 230 70.96 71.32 -5.31
N GLU A 231 71.35 70.85 -4.13
CA GLU A 231 72.51 71.38 -3.40
C GLU A 231 73.82 71.19 -4.20
N TYR A 232 74.06 70.00 -4.77
CA TYR A 232 75.22 69.78 -5.62
C TYR A 232 75.20 70.65 -6.88
N ARG A 233 74.04 70.82 -7.53
CA ARG A 233 73.90 71.72 -8.69
C ARG A 233 74.24 73.17 -8.31
N GLN A 234 73.81 73.61 -7.14
CA GLN A 234 74.13 74.95 -6.62
C GLN A 234 75.63 75.10 -6.38
N ARG A 235 76.26 74.16 -5.67
CA ARG A 235 77.72 74.18 -5.43
C ARG A 235 78.53 74.16 -6.73
N VAL A 236 78.09 73.40 -7.73
CA VAL A 236 78.71 73.36 -9.06
C VAL A 236 78.54 74.70 -9.78
N ALA A 237 77.35 75.32 -9.72
CA ALA A 237 77.11 76.63 -10.31
C ALA A 237 77.97 77.73 -9.65
N GLU A 238 78.05 77.75 -8.33
CA GLU A 238 78.91 78.65 -7.56
C GLU A 238 80.39 78.45 -7.92
N ARG A 239 80.86 77.19 -7.95
CA ARG A 239 82.24 76.89 -8.31
C ARG A 239 82.54 77.25 -9.76
N ARG A 240 81.58 77.07 -10.68
CA ARG A 240 81.70 77.50 -12.08
C ARG A 240 81.83 79.01 -12.18
N MET A 241 81.02 79.78 -11.46
CA MET A 241 81.12 81.25 -11.45
C MET A 241 82.46 81.72 -10.86
N GLU A 242 82.93 81.12 -9.77
CA GLU A 242 84.24 81.44 -9.19
C GLU A 242 85.39 81.02 -10.11
N LEU A 243 85.31 79.84 -10.74
CA LEU A 243 86.29 79.42 -11.75
C LEU A 243 86.26 80.33 -12.97
N GLU A 244 85.11 80.78 -13.43
CA GLU A 244 85.00 81.73 -14.55
C GLU A 244 85.58 83.11 -14.17
N ARG A 245 85.46 83.51 -12.90
CA ARG A 245 86.11 84.72 -12.35
C ARG A 245 87.63 84.56 -12.27
N LEU A 246 88.09 83.40 -11.79
CA LEU A 246 89.50 83.03 -11.69
C LEU A 246 90.13 82.79 -13.07
N GLU A 247 89.41 82.22 -14.03
CA GLU A 247 89.84 81.96 -15.42
C GLU A 247 90.03 83.29 -16.15
N ARG A 248 89.08 84.23 -15.98
CA ARG A 248 89.24 85.62 -16.41
C ARG A 248 90.45 86.32 -15.78
N MET A 249 90.94 85.85 -14.63
CA MET A 249 92.07 86.43 -13.90
C MET A 249 93.41 85.69 -14.13
N ILE A 250 93.41 84.40 -14.45
CA ILE A 250 94.60 83.53 -14.41
C ILE A 250 95.04 83.07 -15.81
N PHE A 251 94.15 82.94 -16.79
CA PHE A 251 94.51 82.32 -18.07
C PHE A 251 94.45 83.28 -19.27
N HIS A 252 95.51 84.07 -19.41
CA HIS A 252 96.23 84.19 -20.70
C HIS A 252 97.21 82.99 -20.78
N THR A 253 97.05 82.13 -21.81
CA THR A 253 98.05 81.18 -22.38
C THR A 253 98.65 80.02 -21.56
N ARG A 254 98.24 78.78 -21.94
CA ARG A 254 99.04 77.58 -22.34
C ARG A 254 99.92 76.78 -21.32
N PRO A 255 100.30 75.51 -21.64
CA PRO A 255 100.07 74.34 -20.79
C PRO A 255 101.35 73.71 -20.21
N ARG A 256 101.22 72.71 -19.32
CA ARG A 256 102.37 71.96 -18.78
C ARG A 256 102.18 70.45 -18.96
N ASP A 257 103.24 69.79 -19.41
CA ASP A 257 103.38 68.34 -19.60
C ASP A 257 104.23 67.67 -18.50
N ASP A 258 103.91 66.38 -18.32
CA ASP A 258 104.66 65.18 -17.88
C ASP A 258 105.62 65.15 -16.69
N PHE A 259 105.49 64.08 -15.88
CA PHE A 259 106.60 63.30 -15.30
C PHE A 259 106.17 61.86 -14.93
N GLU A 260 106.79 60.86 -15.56
CA GLU A 260 106.86 59.46 -15.09
C GLU A 260 108.01 59.29 -14.06
N THR A 261 107.91 58.35 -13.11
CA THR A 261 109.09 57.55 -12.67
C THR A 261 108.75 56.21 -11.97
N ARG A 262 108.97 55.13 -12.73
CA ARG A 262 109.68 53.85 -12.44
C ARG A 262 110.16 53.52 -11.01
N GLY A 263 109.99 52.25 -10.60
CA GLY A 263 110.87 51.59 -9.60
C GLY A 263 110.44 50.16 -9.20
N LYS A 264 111.14 49.14 -9.70
CA LYS A 264 111.00 47.70 -9.35
C LYS A 264 112.12 47.25 -8.41
N SER A 265 111.89 46.25 -7.56
CA SER A 265 112.57 44.93 -7.57
C SER A 265 112.71 44.26 -6.18
N ARG A 266 112.56 42.92 -6.18
CA ARG A 266 113.51 41.91 -5.62
C ARG A 266 113.04 41.02 -4.46
N VAL A 267 112.28 39.94 -4.74
CA VAL A 267 112.28 38.68 -3.93
C VAL A 267 112.05 37.42 -4.80
N GLN A 268 112.78 37.29 -5.92
CA GLN A 268 112.76 36.07 -6.73
C GLN A 268 113.62 34.98 -6.07
N ILE A 269 113.00 33.86 -5.68
CA ILE A 269 113.53 32.49 -5.54
C ILE A 269 112.67 31.68 -4.55
N GLN A 270 112.07 32.29 -3.51
CA GLN A 270 110.93 31.67 -2.78
C GLN A 270 109.60 31.91 -3.52
N GLU A 271 109.56 33.00 -4.29
CA GLU A 271 108.48 33.34 -5.21
C GLU A 271 108.23 32.28 -6.29
N ASP A 272 109.23 31.53 -6.78
CA ASP A 272 109.02 30.70 -7.97
C ASP A 272 108.26 29.40 -7.67
N MET A 273 108.44 28.79 -6.49
CA MET A 273 107.57 27.67 -6.04
C MET A 273 106.15 28.14 -5.69
N ILE A 274 106.04 29.34 -5.12
CA ILE A 274 104.73 29.95 -4.81
C ILE A 274 104.04 30.36 -6.11
N LYS A 275 104.77 30.82 -7.14
CA LYS A 275 104.25 31.19 -8.46
C LYS A 275 103.75 29.99 -9.23
N ASP A 276 104.42 28.84 -9.18
CA ASP A 276 103.92 27.63 -9.85
C ASP A 276 102.62 27.13 -9.19
N GLU A 277 102.54 27.15 -7.85
CA GLU A 277 101.31 26.77 -7.15
C GLU A 277 100.20 27.82 -7.33
N LEU A 278 100.55 29.11 -7.39
CA LEU A 278 99.62 30.19 -7.75
C LEU A 278 99.12 30.02 -9.19
N ALA A 279 99.99 29.71 -10.15
CA ALA A 279 99.60 29.47 -11.54
C ALA A 279 98.66 28.26 -11.67
N ARG A 280 98.91 27.20 -10.91
CA ARG A 280 98.03 26.02 -10.85
C ARG A 280 96.66 26.36 -10.26
N LEU A 281 96.63 27.15 -9.17
CA LEU A 281 95.39 27.62 -8.55
C LEU A 281 94.64 28.60 -9.47
N GLU A 282 95.35 29.48 -10.16
CA GLU A 282 94.81 30.43 -11.13
C GLU A 282 94.17 29.70 -12.32
N GLU A 283 94.83 28.66 -12.85
CA GLU A 283 94.28 27.80 -13.90
C GLU A 283 93.01 27.06 -13.42
N ALA A 284 93.02 26.56 -12.18
CA ALA A 284 91.86 25.91 -11.57
C ALA A 284 90.69 26.91 -11.38
N PHE A 285 90.97 28.14 -10.95
CA PHE A 285 89.96 29.20 -10.82
C PHE A 285 89.45 29.67 -12.18
N ALA A 286 90.31 29.79 -13.19
CA ALA A 286 89.91 30.12 -14.56
C ALA A 286 88.97 29.03 -15.13
N LYS A 287 89.24 27.76 -14.86
CA LYS A 287 88.33 26.64 -15.20
C LYS A 287 86.98 26.78 -14.50
N LEU A 288 86.98 27.12 -13.21
CA LEU A 288 85.74 27.33 -12.45
C LEU A 288 84.95 28.54 -12.92
N GLN A 289 85.62 29.65 -13.24
CA GLN A 289 85.01 30.85 -13.83
C GLN A 289 84.36 30.55 -15.18
N ASN A 290 85.08 29.86 -16.07
CA ASN A 290 84.57 29.45 -17.38
C ASN A 290 83.36 28.50 -17.25
N ALA A 291 83.41 27.54 -16.31
CA ALA A 291 82.32 26.60 -16.07
C ALA A 291 81.07 27.26 -15.44
N THR A 292 81.27 28.30 -14.60
CA THR A 292 80.17 29.02 -13.94
C THR A 292 79.68 30.24 -14.74
N GLY A 293 80.42 30.64 -15.77
CA GLY A 293 80.15 31.80 -16.62
C GLY A 293 80.30 33.14 -15.90
N VAL A 294 81.18 33.22 -14.89
CA VAL A 294 81.43 34.45 -14.13
C VAL A 294 82.84 34.96 -14.41
N SER A 295 82.99 36.29 -14.53
CA SER A 295 84.27 36.91 -14.89
C SER A 295 85.17 37.20 -13.69
N ARG A 296 84.63 37.14 -12.46
CA ARG A 296 85.36 37.46 -11.22
C ARG A 296 85.44 36.22 -10.31
N SER A 297 86.62 35.94 -9.78
CA SER A 297 86.86 34.77 -8.91
C SER A 297 86.00 34.79 -7.66
N GLU A 298 85.71 35.97 -7.12
CA GLU A 298 84.92 36.13 -5.89
C GLU A 298 83.43 35.77 -6.10
N GLU A 299 82.94 35.80 -7.34
CA GLU A 299 81.54 35.56 -7.68
C GLU A 299 81.23 34.07 -7.95
N VAL A 300 82.27 33.26 -8.21
CA VAL A 300 82.15 31.81 -8.46
C VAL A 300 81.45 31.10 -7.31
N LEU A 301 81.84 31.40 -6.07
CA LEU A 301 81.25 30.79 -4.88
C LEU A 301 79.77 31.17 -4.73
N ASN A 302 79.43 32.44 -4.93
CA ASN A 302 78.05 32.93 -4.84
C ASN A 302 77.15 32.27 -5.90
N ARG A 303 77.68 32.03 -7.12
CA ARG A 303 76.97 31.30 -8.18
C ARG A 303 76.65 29.87 -7.77
N PHE A 304 77.60 29.14 -7.20
CA PHE A 304 77.38 27.77 -6.72
C PHE A 304 76.41 27.71 -5.53
N LEU A 305 76.52 28.63 -4.59
CA LEU A 305 75.58 28.73 -3.46
C LEU A 305 74.16 29.04 -3.96
N GLY A 306 74.02 29.95 -4.93
CA GLY A 306 72.75 30.24 -5.60
C GLY A 306 72.17 29.02 -6.31
N GLN A 307 72.97 28.30 -7.12
CA GLN A 307 72.54 27.08 -7.79
C GLN A 307 72.13 25.98 -6.81
N LYS A 308 72.88 25.81 -5.70
CA LYS A 308 72.53 24.87 -4.64
C LYS A 308 71.18 25.23 -4.00
N ALA A 309 70.97 26.50 -3.66
CA ALA A 309 69.71 26.99 -3.09
C ALA A 309 68.54 26.81 -4.07
N THR A 310 68.72 27.12 -5.37
CA THR A 310 67.70 26.89 -6.40
C THR A 310 67.39 25.40 -6.55
N LYS A 311 68.40 24.53 -6.58
CA LYS A 311 68.23 23.08 -6.65
C LYS A 311 67.44 22.55 -5.43
N GLU A 312 67.79 22.99 -4.23
CA GLU A 312 67.08 22.61 -3.00
C GLU A 312 65.64 23.12 -2.99
N SER A 313 65.41 24.37 -3.43
CA SER A 313 64.06 24.95 -3.55
C SER A 313 63.19 24.19 -4.57
N LEU A 314 63.73 23.88 -5.75
CA LEU A 314 63.05 23.09 -6.77
C LEU A 314 62.73 21.67 -6.27
N GLN A 315 63.67 21.04 -5.55
CA GLN A 315 63.44 19.73 -4.96
C GLN A 315 62.31 19.78 -3.92
N LYS A 316 62.31 20.80 -3.05
CA LYS A 316 61.22 21.01 -2.07
C LYS A 316 59.88 21.23 -2.75
N MET A 317 59.80 22.09 -3.77
CA MET A 317 58.58 22.28 -4.56
C MET A 317 58.13 20.98 -5.20
N ARG A 318 59.03 20.24 -5.84
CA ARG A 318 58.70 18.95 -6.45
C ARG A 318 58.11 17.97 -5.42
N THR A 319 58.74 17.83 -4.25
CA THR A 319 58.23 16.95 -3.20
C THR A 319 56.90 17.42 -2.62
N ALA A 320 56.69 18.72 -2.47
CA ALA A 320 55.43 19.29 -1.99
C ALA A 320 54.31 19.06 -3.00
N THR A 321 54.55 19.33 -4.29
CA THR A 321 53.60 19.08 -5.37
C THR A 321 53.27 17.59 -5.51
N GLU A 322 54.24 16.69 -5.36
CA GLU A 322 54.00 15.24 -5.41
C GLU A 322 53.13 14.78 -4.22
N GLN A 323 53.39 15.31 -3.01
CA GLN A 323 52.58 15.02 -1.83
C GLN A 323 51.13 15.54 -1.98
N GLU A 324 50.97 16.77 -2.43
CA GLU A 324 49.66 17.37 -2.68
C GLU A 324 48.89 16.58 -3.75
N LYS A 325 49.55 16.19 -4.84
CA LYS A 325 48.98 15.33 -5.87
C LYS A 325 48.49 14.00 -5.29
N MET A 326 49.28 13.34 -4.43
CA MET A 326 48.85 12.10 -3.78
C MET A 326 47.63 12.29 -2.89
N VAL A 327 47.57 13.38 -2.11
CA VAL A 327 46.41 13.69 -1.26
C VAL A 327 45.16 13.96 -2.11
N LEU A 328 45.28 14.76 -3.18
CA LEU A 328 44.18 15.03 -4.10
C LEU A 328 43.70 13.77 -4.82
N GLU A 329 44.61 12.90 -5.24
CA GLU A 329 44.26 11.64 -5.89
C GLU A 329 43.54 10.68 -4.93
N LYS A 330 43.97 10.62 -3.67
CA LYS A 330 43.26 9.87 -2.62
C LYS A 330 41.87 10.45 -2.36
N SER A 331 41.75 11.76 -2.19
CA SER A 331 40.45 12.42 -1.99
C SER A 331 39.51 12.22 -3.18
N ARG A 332 40.04 12.26 -4.42
CA ARG A 332 39.27 11.94 -5.63
C ARG A 332 38.75 10.50 -5.62
N GLN A 333 39.56 9.53 -5.19
CA GLN A 333 39.15 8.13 -5.08
C GLN A 333 38.06 7.95 -4.01
N GLU A 334 38.21 8.59 -2.86
CA GLU A 334 37.21 8.57 -1.77
C GLU A 334 35.87 9.16 -2.22
N LEU A 335 35.88 10.34 -2.85
CA LEU A 335 34.69 10.97 -3.39
C LEU A 335 34.02 10.10 -4.48
N ASN A 336 34.80 9.48 -5.37
CA ASN A 336 34.25 8.55 -6.37
C ASN A 336 33.59 7.34 -5.71
N ALA A 337 34.20 6.76 -4.67
CA ALA A 337 33.62 5.65 -3.93
C ALA A 337 32.32 6.07 -3.22
N GLU A 338 32.26 7.26 -2.65
CA GLU A 338 31.05 7.80 -2.04
C GLU A 338 29.93 8.02 -3.07
N ILE A 339 30.27 8.56 -4.24
CA ILE A 339 29.32 8.75 -5.35
C ILE A 339 28.74 7.41 -5.79
N GLU A 340 29.58 6.39 -6.02
CA GLU A 340 29.11 5.06 -6.41
C GLU A 340 28.23 4.44 -5.32
N MET A 341 28.65 4.49 -4.05
CA MET A 341 27.85 4.02 -2.92
C MET A 341 26.47 4.72 -2.86
N ARG A 342 26.43 6.04 -3.03
CA ARG A 342 25.17 6.80 -3.07
C ARG A 342 24.29 6.38 -4.25
N LYS A 343 24.84 6.22 -5.46
CA LYS A 343 24.10 5.73 -6.63
C LYS A 343 23.46 4.37 -6.36
N PHE A 344 24.21 3.41 -5.81
CA PHE A 344 23.64 2.10 -5.46
C PHE A 344 22.54 2.21 -4.40
N SER A 345 22.74 3.03 -3.38
CA SER A 345 21.73 3.26 -2.35
C SER A 345 20.45 3.90 -2.91
N GLU A 346 20.59 4.84 -3.84
CA GLU A 346 19.47 5.50 -4.49
C GLU A 346 18.69 4.53 -5.38
N THR A 347 19.39 3.71 -6.17
CA THR A 347 18.73 2.67 -6.98
C THR A 347 17.98 1.65 -6.14
N LYS A 348 18.56 1.21 -5.02
CA LYS A 348 17.91 0.28 -4.09
C LYS A 348 16.67 0.89 -3.44
N ASN A 349 16.77 2.14 -2.99
CA ASN A 349 15.63 2.85 -2.40
C ASN A 349 14.53 3.11 -3.42
N ALA A 350 14.89 3.46 -4.67
CA ALA A 350 13.93 3.65 -5.76
C ALA A 350 13.18 2.36 -6.10
N GLU A 351 13.88 1.22 -6.16
CA GLU A 351 13.27 -0.09 -6.41
C GLU A 351 12.33 -0.50 -5.26
N GLN A 352 12.77 -0.36 -4.01
CA GLN A 352 11.94 -0.63 -2.84
C GLN A 352 10.69 0.28 -2.80
N ASN A 353 10.85 1.56 -3.11
CA ASN A 353 9.73 2.49 -3.20
C ASN A 353 8.76 2.09 -4.33
N ALA A 354 9.26 1.69 -5.49
CA ALA A 354 8.43 1.21 -6.59
C ALA A 354 7.64 -0.04 -6.21
N GLU A 355 8.24 -0.98 -5.48
CA GLU A 355 7.56 -2.17 -4.97
C GLU A 355 6.44 -1.81 -3.98
N VAL A 356 6.72 -0.93 -3.02
CA VAL A 356 5.71 -0.45 -2.06
C VAL A 356 4.55 0.25 -2.76
N VAL A 357 4.85 1.11 -3.74
CA VAL A 357 3.83 1.80 -4.55
C VAL A 357 3.00 0.79 -5.35
N ALA A 358 3.62 -0.23 -5.96
CA ALA A 358 2.90 -1.28 -6.67
C ALA A 358 1.95 -2.06 -5.75
N LYS A 359 2.39 -2.38 -4.53
CA LYS A 359 1.57 -3.06 -3.52
C LYS A 359 0.39 -2.20 -3.05
N LEU A 360 0.62 -0.90 -2.81
CA LEU A 360 -0.44 0.03 -2.45
C LEU A 360 -1.46 0.19 -3.60
N ASN A 361 -0.99 0.30 -4.84
CA ASN A 361 -1.86 0.37 -6.02
C ASN A 361 -2.72 -0.90 -6.17
N LEU A 362 -2.15 -2.08 -5.90
CA LEU A 362 -2.90 -3.33 -5.88
C LEU A 362 -4.02 -3.29 -4.83
N GLN A 363 -3.73 -2.84 -3.62
CA GLN A 363 -4.73 -2.69 -2.56
C GLN A 363 -5.81 -1.67 -2.91
N ILE A 364 -5.43 -0.53 -3.48
CA ILE A 364 -6.37 0.51 -3.95
C ILE A 364 -7.31 -0.08 -5.01
N ASN A 365 -6.78 -0.82 -5.97
CA ASN A 365 -7.59 -1.46 -7.02
C ASN A 365 -8.53 -2.51 -6.44
N GLU A 366 -8.08 -3.31 -5.47
CA GLU A 366 -8.93 -4.27 -4.79
C GLU A 366 -10.07 -3.57 -4.02
N GLN A 367 -9.77 -2.50 -3.30
CA GLN A 367 -10.80 -1.71 -2.60
C GLN A 367 -11.77 -1.04 -3.58
N ARG A 368 -11.27 -0.54 -4.72
CA ARG A 368 -12.12 0.02 -5.78
C ARG A 368 -13.07 -1.03 -6.34
N SER A 369 -12.59 -2.24 -6.63
CA SER A 369 -13.42 -3.35 -7.10
C SER A 369 -14.43 -3.81 -6.03
N ARG A 370 -14.05 -3.83 -4.75
CA ARG A 370 -14.98 -4.11 -3.65
C ARG A 370 -16.09 -3.07 -3.55
N ARG A 371 -15.72 -1.78 -3.64
CA ARG A 371 -16.66 -0.66 -3.66
C ARG A 371 -17.63 -0.76 -4.83
N GLU A 372 -17.12 -0.98 -6.04
CA GLU A 372 -17.94 -1.11 -7.25
C GLU A 372 -18.93 -2.28 -7.14
N ARG A 373 -18.50 -3.44 -6.64
CA ARG A 373 -19.40 -4.57 -6.39
C ARG A 373 -20.50 -4.24 -5.38
N ALA A 374 -20.16 -3.53 -4.29
CA ALA A 374 -21.13 -3.10 -3.29
C ALA A 374 -22.12 -2.06 -3.85
N GLU A 375 -21.63 -1.10 -4.65
CA GLU A 375 -22.45 -0.09 -5.32
C GLU A 375 -23.40 -0.73 -6.33
N ASN A 376 -22.94 -1.71 -7.11
CA ASN A 376 -23.78 -2.46 -8.05
C ASN A 376 -24.84 -3.30 -7.31
N ALA A 377 -24.50 -3.96 -6.21
CA ALA A 377 -25.47 -4.69 -5.39
C ALA A 377 -26.51 -3.73 -4.77
N SER A 378 -26.06 -2.59 -4.25
CA SER A 378 -26.93 -1.56 -3.68
C SER A 378 -27.87 -0.96 -4.74
N ARG A 379 -27.38 -0.76 -5.97
CA ARG A 379 -28.19 -0.30 -7.10
C ARG A 379 -29.31 -1.28 -7.43
N ARG A 380 -29.00 -2.58 -7.54
CA ARG A 380 -30.01 -3.64 -7.76
C ARG A 380 -31.07 -3.68 -6.66
N ILE A 381 -30.67 -3.52 -5.40
CA ILE A 381 -31.62 -3.46 -4.28
C ILE A 381 -32.52 -2.22 -4.39
N ARG A 382 -31.97 -1.05 -4.73
CA ARG A 382 -32.78 0.16 -4.95
C ARG A 382 -33.76 0.00 -6.10
N GLU A 383 -33.33 -0.59 -7.22
CA GLU A 383 -34.21 -0.88 -8.36
C GLU A 383 -35.37 -1.79 -7.96
N LEU A 384 -35.09 -2.88 -7.24
CA LEU A 384 -36.11 -3.79 -6.73
C LEU A 384 -37.05 -3.09 -5.71
N LEU A 385 -36.49 -2.26 -4.83
CA LEU A 385 -37.28 -1.52 -3.86
C LEU A 385 -38.24 -0.55 -4.56
N ASN A 386 -37.77 0.15 -5.60
CA ASN A 386 -38.62 1.03 -6.42
C ASN A 386 -39.73 0.24 -7.14
N GLU A 387 -39.43 -0.96 -7.64
CA GLU A 387 -40.44 -1.85 -8.23
C GLU A 387 -41.51 -2.25 -7.21
N VAL A 388 -41.10 -2.68 -6.01
CA VAL A 388 -42.00 -3.03 -4.90
C VAL A 388 -42.84 -1.83 -4.47
N THR A 389 -42.23 -0.66 -4.29
CA THR A 389 -42.91 0.61 -4.00
C THR A 389 -43.98 0.90 -5.05
N GLY A 390 -43.66 0.74 -6.33
CA GLY A 390 -44.62 0.94 -7.43
C GLY A 390 -45.80 -0.05 -7.40
N ILE A 391 -45.55 -1.33 -7.08
CA ILE A 391 -46.60 -2.34 -6.94
C ILE A 391 -47.50 -2.01 -5.74
N LEU A 392 -46.92 -1.67 -4.60
CA LEU A 392 -47.66 -1.31 -3.39
C LEU A 392 -48.50 -0.06 -3.59
N TYR A 393 -47.97 0.94 -4.30
CA TYR A 393 -48.71 2.15 -4.63
C TYR A 393 -49.94 1.85 -5.51
N LYS A 394 -49.78 1.04 -6.56
CA LYS A 394 -50.91 0.55 -7.38
C LYS A 394 -51.94 -0.23 -6.56
N LEU A 395 -51.49 -0.99 -5.55
CA LEU A 395 -52.40 -1.68 -4.65
C LEU A 395 -53.16 -0.68 -3.75
N CYS A 396 -52.48 0.33 -3.20
CA CYS A 396 -53.11 1.42 -2.45
C CYS A 396 -54.19 2.13 -3.29
N GLU A 397 -53.92 2.44 -4.56
CA GLU A 397 -54.90 3.03 -5.48
C GLU A 397 -56.16 2.15 -5.62
N LYS A 398 -56.01 0.83 -5.73
CA LYS A 398 -57.17 -0.08 -5.82
C LYS A 398 -58.01 -0.10 -4.55
N PHE A 399 -57.40 0.03 -3.37
CA PHE A 399 -58.12 0.12 -2.08
C PHE A 399 -58.79 1.49 -1.85
N GLN A 400 -58.51 2.48 -2.70
CA GLN A 400 -59.14 3.80 -2.62
C GLN A 400 -60.66 3.73 -2.88
N HIS A 401 -61.13 2.76 -3.65
CA HIS A 401 -62.55 2.59 -3.93
C HIS A 401 -63.34 1.88 -2.81
N VAL A 402 -62.64 1.31 -1.82
CA VAL A 402 -63.25 0.55 -0.70
C VAL A 402 -63.38 1.41 0.56
N THR A 403 -62.62 2.50 0.63
CA THR A 403 -62.55 3.40 1.79
C THR A 403 -62.67 4.81 1.25
N ASP A 404 -63.80 5.49 1.48
CA ASP A 404 -64.07 6.89 1.05
C ASP A 404 -63.17 7.91 1.78
N THR A 405 -61.86 7.65 1.85
CA THR A 405 -60.87 8.49 2.52
C THR A 405 -59.87 8.99 1.47
N PRO A 406 -59.85 10.29 1.13
CA PRO A 406 -58.98 10.82 0.08
C PRO A 406 -57.50 10.61 0.40
N LEU A 407 -56.70 10.37 -0.65
CA LEU A 407 -55.24 10.26 -0.56
C LEU A 407 -54.67 11.55 0.03
N LEU A 408 -53.98 11.42 1.17
CA LEU A 408 -53.23 12.53 1.75
C LEU A 408 -52.09 12.88 0.78
N GLU A 409 -52.17 14.06 0.15
CA GLU A 409 -51.29 14.60 -0.90
C GLU A 409 -49.80 14.77 -0.53
N ASN A 410 -49.31 14.16 0.56
CA ASN A 410 -47.96 14.42 1.11
C ASN A 410 -47.16 13.19 1.53
N ILE A 411 -47.47 11.99 1.02
CA ILE A 411 -46.54 10.86 1.20
C ILE A 411 -45.46 10.96 0.12
N LYS A 412 -44.22 11.25 0.53
CA LYS A 412 -43.06 11.19 -0.37
C LYS A 412 -43.01 9.80 -1.00
N MET A 413 -43.10 9.78 -2.33
CA MET A 413 -43.23 8.59 -3.16
C MET A 413 -42.08 7.56 -3.02
N ASP A 414 -41.02 7.92 -2.30
CA ASP A 414 -39.81 7.13 -2.07
C ASP A 414 -39.80 6.30 -0.78
N ASP A 415 -40.77 6.45 0.13
CA ASP A 415 -40.78 5.69 1.40
C ASP A 415 -41.71 4.47 1.34
N THR A 416 -41.13 3.32 0.96
CA THR A 416 -41.84 2.04 0.90
C THR A 416 -42.49 1.66 2.23
N LEU A 417 -41.89 2.01 3.37
CA LEU A 417 -42.44 1.66 4.70
C LEU A 417 -43.71 2.46 5.00
N ALA A 418 -43.72 3.75 4.67
CA ALA A 418 -44.90 4.60 4.84
C ALA A 418 -46.09 4.11 3.99
N ILE A 419 -45.83 3.60 2.77
CA ILE A 419 -46.87 3.01 1.91
C ILE A 419 -47.42 1.70 2.51
N ILE A 420 -46.55 0.84 3.05
CA ILE A 420 -46.97 -0.41 3.72
C ILE A 420 -47.85 -0.10 4.94
N GLU A 421 -47.46 0.88 5.76
CA GLU A 421 -48.22 1.29 6.94
C GLU A 421 -49.59 1.85 6.55
N LEU A 422 -49.66 2.70 5.52
CA LEU A 422 -50.93 3.19 4.97
C LEU A 422 -51.82 2.04 4.49
N LEU A 423 -51.27 1.10 3.72
CA LEU A 423 -52.01 -0.05 3.22
C LEU A 423 -52.52 -0.93 4.36
N SER A 424 -51.70 -1.17 5.39
CA SER A 424 -52.08 -1.93 6.58
C SER A 424 -53.24 -1.27 7.32
N ASN A 425 -53.22 0.06 7.46
CA ASN A 425 -54.29 0.82 8.09
C ASN A 425 -55.59 0.75 7.27
N LYS A 426 -55.50 0.86 5.93
CA LYS A 426 -56.66 0.72 5.03
C LYS A 426 -57.28 -0.68 5.08
N VAL A 427 -56.45 -1.73 5.06
CA VAL A 427 -56.92 -3.12 5.16
C VAL A 427 -57.60 -3.38 6.51
N LYS A 428 -57.03 -2.86 7.60
CA LYS A 428 -57.61 -2.96 8.94
C LYS A 428 -58.99 -2.29 9.01
N TYR A 429 -59.11 -1.07 8.49
CA TYR A 429 -60.39 -0.37 8.43
C TYR A 429 -61.43 -1.13 7.58
N GLY A 430 -61.05 -1.64 6.40
CA GLY A 430 -61.95 -2.46 5.58
C GLY A 430 -62.42 -3.74 6.29
N MET A 431 -61.53 -4.39 7.04
CA MET A 431 -61.88 -5.55 7.88
C MET A 431 -62.84 -5.17 9.01
N ASP A 432 -62.65 -4.02 9.66
CA ASP A 432 -63.53 -3.55 10.73
C ASP A 432 -64.94 -3.21 10.20
N VAL A 433 -65.05 -2.64 8.98
CA VAL A 433 -66.34 -2.40 8.31
C VAL A 433 -67.04 -3.71 7.95
N LEU A 434 -66.30 -4.71 7.44
CA LEU A 434 -66.86 -6.04 7.14
C LEU A 434 -67.31 -6.77 8.42
N ASN A 435 -66.52 -6.70 9.50
CA ASN A 435 -66.90 -7.26 10.79
C ASN A 435 -68.11 -6.55 11.41
N ALA A 436 -68.26 -5.24 11.21
CA ALA A 436 -69.43 -4.48 11.64
C ALA A 436 -70.68 -4.86 10.83
N SER A 437 -70.53 -5.13 9.54
CA SER A 437 -71.58 -5.68 8.68
C SER A 437 -72.02 -7.07 9.12
N ASP A 438 -71.07 -7.96 9.46
CA ASP A 438 -71.38 -9.30 9.99
C ASP A 438 -72.17 -9.21 11.30
N LYS A 439 -71.77 -8.32 12.22
CA LYS A 439 -72.55 -8.06 13.45
C LYS A 439 -73.94 -7.51 13.17
N TYR A 440 -74.11 -6.66 12.16
CA TYR A 440 -75.42 -6.15 11.77
C TYR A 440 -76.31 -7.26 11.20
N LEU A 441 -75.72 -8.18 10.42
CA LEU A 441 -76.39 -9.37 9.90
C LEU A 441 -76.81 -10.33 11.03
N GLU A 442 -75.93 -10.54 12.00
CA GLU A 442 -76.17 -11.39 13.20
C GLU A 442 -77.30 -10.80 14.06
N THR A 443 -77.31 -9.48 14.29
CA THR A 443 -78.41 -8.82 15.03
C THR A 443 -79.73 -8.85 14.27
N MET A 444 -79.73 -8.80 12.94
CA MET A 444 -80.94 -8.93 12.12
C MET A 444 -81.50 -10.35 12.15
N ASP A 445 -80.64 -11.37 12.17
CA ASP A 445 -81.04 -12.77 12.32
C ASP A 445 -81.57 -13.07 13.73
N GLU A 446 -80.95 -12.50 14.77
CA GLU A 446 -81.42 -12.57 16.16
C GLU A 446 -82.78 -11.87 16.35
N THR A 447 -82.99 -10.72 15.69
CA THR A 447 -84.26 -9.98 15.72
C THR A 447 -85.36 -10.67 14.90
N LEU A 448 -85.01 -11.46 13.88
CA LEU A 448 -85.95 -12.29 13.13
C LEU A 448 -86.30 -13.59 13.86
N LEU A 449 -85.35 -14.17 14.60
CA LEU A 449 -85.57 -15.35 15.44
C LEU A 449 -86.49 -15.02 16.63
N ASP A 450 -86.28 -13.89 17.29
CA ASP A 450 -87.10 -13.41 18.42
C ASP A 450 -88.55 -13.07 17.99
N LYS A 451 -88.75 -12.63 16.73
CA LYS A 451 -90.08 -12.39 16.13
C LYS A 451 -90.80 -13.65 15.65
N LEU A 452 -90.07 -14.73 15.33
CA LEU A 452 -90.66 -16.02 14.97
C LEU A 452 -91.03 -16.83 16.23
N GLU A 453 -90.23 -16.71 17.29
CA GLU A 453 -90.43 -17.41 18.56
C GLU A 453 -91.62 -16.85 19.36
N THR A 454 -91.92 -15.55 19.23
CA THR A 454 -93.09 -14.92 19.87
C THR A 454 -94.45 -15.29 19.27
N LEU A 455 -94.50 -15.91 18.08
CA LEU A 455 -95.76 -16.30 17.42
C LEU A 455 -96.04 -17.81 17.41
N SER A 456 -95.11 -18.65 17.87
CA SER A 456 -95.22 -20.12 17.70
C SER A 456 -95.11 -20.92 19.00
N ILE A 457 -95.72 -20.45 20.10
CA ILE A 457 -96.06 -21.29 21.26
C ILE A 457 -97.57 -21.56 21.26
N ALA A 458 -98.04 -22.28 20.24
CA ALA A 458 -99.28 -23.04 20.33
C ALA A 458 -99.24 -24.23 19.35
N THR A 459 -99.29 -25.42 19.94
CA THR A 459 -99.70 -26.72 19.36
C THR A 459 -98.69 -27.51 18.50
N THR A 460 -98.23 -28.62 19.09
CA THR A 460 -98.15 -30.01 18.57
C THR A 460 -97.52 -30.23 17.18
N SER A 461 -96.60 -31.17 16.91
CA SER A 461 -96.70 -32.62 17.08
C SER A 461 -95.66 -33.26 16.14
N VAL A 462 -95.11 -34.43 16.50
CA VAL A 462 -94.83 -35.57 15.60
C VAL A 462 -93.76 -35.41 14.48
N GLU A 463 -92.62 -36.06 14.75
CA GLU A 463 -92.07 -37.19 13.96
C GLU A 463 -91.46 -36.94 12.56
N GLY A 464 -90.23 -37.45 12.36
CA GLY A 464 -89.87 -38.08 11.09
C GLY A 464 -88.66 -37.56 10.29
N ARG A 465 -87.56 -38.33 10.40
CA ARG A 465 -86.83 -38.98 9.27
C ARG A 465 -86.04 -38.15 8.22
N THR A 466 -84.71 -38.41 8.22
CA THR A 466 -83.83 -38.90 7.10
C THR A 466 -83.84 -38.14 5.75
N MET A 467 -82.74 -37.90 5.02
CA MET A 467 -81.43 -38.55 4.93
C MET A 467 -80.55 -37.79 3.89
N ARG A 468 -79.22 -38.00 3.95
CA ARG A 468 -78.26 -38.07 2.82
C ARG A 468 -77.90 -36.74 2.10
N VAL A 469 -76.71 -36.52 1.53
CA VAL A 469 -75.52 -37.35 1.22
C VAL A 469 -74.33 -36.46 0.85
N ASN A 470 -73.12 -36.93 1.18
CA ASN A 470 -71.77 -36.77 0.58
C ASN A 470 -71.46 -35.47 -0.21
N SER A 471 -70.27 -34.90 -0.09
CA SER A 471 -69.02 -35.53 -0.56
C SER A 471 -67.80 -34.71 -0.16
N GLY A 472 -66.70 -35.40 0.14
CA GLY A 472 -65.42 -34.79 0.49
C GLY A 472 -64.70 -34.10 -0.68
N GLY A 473 -63.85 -33.14 -0.31
CA GLY A 473 -62.84 -32.54 -1.18
C GLY A 473 -61.64 -32.07 -0.33
N PRO A 474 -60.38 -32.26 -0.77
CA PRO A 474 -59.21 -32.01 0.06
C PRO A 474 -58.81 -30.53 0.09
N LEU A 475 -58.51 -30.04 1.29
CA LEU A 475 -57.81 -28.80 1.57
C LEU A 475 -56.34 -28.95 1.14
N PHE A 476 -55.96 -28.59 -0.09
CA PHE A 476 -54.67 -27.97 -0.48
C PHE A 476 -54.65 -27.77 -2.02
N PRO A 477 -54.26 -26.60 -2.55
CA PRO A 477 -54.16 -26.40 -3.99
C PRO A 477 -52.96 -27.16 -4.59
N ARG A 478 -53.22 -27.98 -5.60
CA ARG A 478 -52.22 -28.59 -6.46
C ARG A 478 -51.68 -27.51 -7.41
N PHE A 479 -50.37 -27.29 -7.42
CA PHE A 479 -49.72 -26.38 -8.36
C PHE A 479 -50.05 -26.74 -9.81
N LEU A 480 -50.62 -25.79 -10.56
CA LEU A 480 -50.72 -25.89 -12.01
C LEU A 480 -49.32 -25.72 -12.62
N SER A 481 -48.87 -26.74 -13.36
CA SER A 481 -47.82 -26.57 -14.37
C SER A 481 -48.41 -25.79 -15.53
N CYS A 482 -47.87 -24.60 -15.80
CA CYS A 482 -48.16 -23.86 -17.01
C CYS A 482 -47.33 -24.47 -18.16
N ALA A 483 -48.01 -24.99 -19.16
CA ALA A 483 -47.45 -25.30 -20.47
C ALA A 483 -48.29 -24.56 -21.50
N THR A 484 -47.68 -23.67 -22.29
CA THR A 484 -48.00 -23.25 -23.68
C THR A 484 -47.17 -21.99 -24.03
N PRO A 485 -47.04 -21.58 -25.31
CA PRO A 485 -46.76 -22.31 -26.55
C PRO A 485 -45.60 -21.65 -27.35
N ALA A 486 -45.22 -22.26 -28.48
CA ALA A 486 -44.25 -21.76 -29.43
C ALA A 486 -44.83 -20.72 -30.42
N ALA A 487 -44.03 -19.69 -30.79
CA ALA A 487 -43.93 -19.03 -32.12
C ALA A 487 -42.83 -17.93 -32.02
N LEU A 488 -41.66 -18.09 -32.67
CA LEU A 488 -41.24 -17.51 -33.97
C LEU A 488 -41.21 -15.97 -33.98
N LEU A 489 -40.23 -15.21 -34.48
CA LEU A 489 -38.86 -15.35 -35.01
C LEU A 489 -38.37 -13.89 -35.12
N SER A 490 -37.11 -13.59 -34.81
CA SER A 490 -36.40 -12.48 -35.44
C SER A 490 -34.99 -12.96 -35.78
N GLU A 491 -34.79 -13.19 -37.07
CA GLU A 491 -33.49 -13.35 -37.74
C GLU A 491 -32.63 -12.11 -37.45
N ASP A 492 -31.52 -12.27 -36.75
CA ASP A 492 -30.17 -11.78 -37.13
C ASP A 492 -29.21 -12.01 -35.93
N GLU A 493 -28.78 -13.25 -35.71
CA GLU A 493 -27.68 -13.54 -34.79
C GLU A 493 -26.86 -14.66 -35.43
N ASP A 494 -25.62 -14.34 -35.78
CA ASP A 494 -24.62 -15.25 -36.30
C ASP A 494 -24.65 -16.58 -35.53
N GLU A 495 -24.94 -17.67 -36.24
CA GLU A 495 -25.13 -19.00 -35.67
C GLU A 495 -23.83 -19.49 -35.02
N VAL A 496 -23.68 -19.20 -33.74
CA VAL A 496 -22.58 -19.69 -32.90
C VAL A 496 -22.64 -21.22 -32.92
N PRO A 497 -21.59 -21.92 -33.42
CA PRO A 497 -21.63 -23.36 -33.55
C PRO A 497 -21.91 -24.02 -32.20
N SER A 498 -23.01 -24.77 -32.11
CA SER A 498 -23.43 -25.50 -30.92
C SER A 498 -22.24 -26.21 -30.29
N ARG A 499 -22.14 -26.18 -28.95
CA ARG A 499 -21.12 -26.90 -28.15
C ARG A 499 -20.89 -28.33 -28.63
N ASN A 500 -21.94 -29.00 -29.13
CA ASN A 500 -21.87 -30.36 -29.65
C ASN A 500 -21.18 -30.45 -31.02
N ALA A 501 -21.29 -29.43 -31.87
CA ALA A 501 -20.54 -29.30 -33.12
C ALA A 501 -19.05 -29.05 -32.84
N LEU A 502 -18.74 -28.12 -31.93
CA LEU A 502 -17.35 -27.83 -31.52
C LEU A 502 -16.68 -29.07 -30.90
N LYS A 503 -17.42 -29.83 -30.08
CA LYS A 503 -16.94 -31.06 -29.46
C LYS A 503 -16.70 -32.18 -30.48
N ARG A 504 -17.57 -32.31 -31.50
CA ARG A 504 -17.37 -33.28 -32.59
C ARG A 504 -16.16 -32.91 -33.46
N GLN A 505 -15.96 -31.63 -33.76
CA GLN A 505 -14.80 -31.16 -34.52
C GLN A 505 -13.49 -31.35 -33.75
N ALA A 506 -13.48 -31.08 -32.44
CA ALA A 506 -12.34 -31.35 -31.57
C ALA A 506 -12.02 -32.85 -31.48
N GLN A 507 -13.04 -33.71 -31.39
CA GLN A 507 -12.85 -35.16 -31.37
C GLN A 507 -12.28 -35.67 -32.69
N LEU A 508 -12.79 -35.20 -33.84
CA LEU A 508 -12.23 -35.52 -35.17
C LEU A 508 -10.76 -35.08 -35.32
N LEU A 509 -10.38 -33.93 -34.77
CA LEU A 509 -8.98 -33.46 -34.73
C LEU A 509 -8.07 -34.34 -33.87
N VAL A 510 -8.57 -34.81 -32.72
CA VAL A 510 -7.84 -35.73 -31.85
C VAL A 510 -7.70 -37.11 -32.52
N ASP A 511 -8.77 -37.62 -33.11
CA ASP A 511 -8.79 -38.95 -33.75
C ASP A 511 -7.90 -38.99 -35.01
N THR A 512 -7.86 -37.91 -35.80
CA THR A 512 -6.96 -37.78 -36.95
C THR A 512 -5.48 -37.67 -36.56
N LYS A 513 -5.17 -37.06 -35.40
CA LYS A 513 -3.81 -36.95 -34.85
C LYS A 513 -3.36 -38.23 -34.13
N SER A 514 -4.29 -39.00 -33.57
CA SER A 514 -4.05 -40.26 -32.84
C SER A 514 -3.52 -41.39 -33.76
N ARG A 515 -3.92 -41.41 -35.03
CA ARG A 515 -3.49 -42.47 -35.98
C ARG A 515 -2.01 -42.46 -36.40
N ARG A 516 -1.20 -41.44 -36.05
CA ARG A 516 0.22 -41.33 -36.51
C ARG A 516 1.30 -41.68 -35.48
N LYS A 517 0.99 -42.35 -34.36
CA LYS A 517 2.04 -42.87 -33.45
C LYS A 517 1.83 -44.34 -33.12
N GLY A 518 2.20 -45.21 -34.06
CA GLY A 518 2.56 -46.59 -33.73
C GLY A 518 3.97 -46.60 -33.13
N PHE A 519 4.06 -46.76 -31.80
CA PHE A 519 5.31 -47.18 -31.16
C PHE A 519 5.23 -48.69 -30.94
N ALA A 520 6.03 -49.42 -31.72
CA ALA A 520 6.23 -50.85 -31.56
C ALA A 520 6.99 -51.11 -30.25
N PHE A 521 6.39 -51.90 -29.35
CA PHE A 521 7.12 -52.55 -28.27
C PHE A 521 7.89 -53.74 -28.83
N ARG A 522 9.23 -53.71 -28.78
CA ARG A 522 10.04 -54.94 -28.80
C ARG A 522 10.31 -55.35 -27.35
N ARG A 523 10.26 -56.67 -27.15
CA ARG A 523 10.60 -57.40 -25.91
C ARG A 523 11.98 -57.06 -25.40
#